data_AF-A0A1G9BK72-F1
#
_entry.id   AF-A0A1G9BK72-F1
#
_cell.length_a   1.000
_cell.length_b   1.000
_cell.length_c   1.000
_cell.angle_alpha   90.00
_cell.angle_beta   90.00
_cell.angle_gamma   90.00
#
_symmetry.space_group_name_H-M   'P 1'
#
loop_
_entity.id
_entity.type
_entity.pdbx_description
1 polymer ?
#
loop_
_entity_poly.entity_id
_entity_poly.type
_entity_poly.pdbx_seq_one_letter_code
_entity_poly.pdbx_strand_id
1 'polypeptide(L)'
;MTRSRRRLQAAAVLMFLAAALHLPLIVLAFERLGVPAALWGLVLLALGWALMGGRRLVAWVSFLTLLGAIVVAAAWAGGGSGLIASLARAVLVLEGLALAVLFVTLWRDPPPRARRRG
;
A
#
# COMPACT_ATOMS: atom_id res chain seq x y z
N MET A 1 20.83 10.63 -2.38
CA MET A 1 19.42 10.14 -2.37
C MET A 1 18.53 11.18 -1.69
N THR A 2 17.47 11.68 -2.33
CA THR A 2 16.61 12.72 -1.74
C THR A 2 15.72 12.15 -0.63
N ARG A 3 15.28 12.98 0.34
CA ARG A 3 14.37 12.56 1.42
C ARG A 3 13.07 11.96 0.87
N SER A 4 12.50 12.56 -0.18
CA SER A 4 11.31 12.06 -0.89
C SER A 4 11.52 10.64 -1.44
N ARG A 5 12.67 10.38 -2.09
CA ARG A 5 12.97 9.04 -2.65
C ARG A 5 13.07 7.96 -1.58
N ARG A 6 13.68 8.28 -0.42
CA ARG A 6 13.73 7.34 0.73
C ARG A 6 12.33 7.03 1.27
N ARG A 7 11.43 8.02 1.33
CA ARG A 7 10.04 7.82 1.76
C ARG A 7 9.25 6.96 0.77
N LEU A 8 9.41 7.19 -0.54
CA LEU A 8 8.77 6.34 -1.56
C LEU A 8 9.26 4.89 -1.48
N GLN A 9 10.54 4.67 -1.21
CA GLN A 9 11.06 3.33 -0.98
C GLN A 9 10.53 2.70 0.31
N ALA A 10 10.41 3.47 1.40
CA ALA A 10 9.79 2.99 2.63
C ALA A 10 8.33 2.58 2.39
N ALA A 11 7.56 3.40 1.66
CA ALA A 11 6.19 3.04 1.25
C ALA A 11 6.17 1.77 0.39
N ALA A 12 7.08 1.63 -0.57
CA ALA A 12 7.20 0.42 -1.38
C ALA A 12 7.48 -0.83 -0.52
N VAL A 13 8.41 -0.74 0.44
CA VAL A 13 8.72 -1.83 1.38
C VAL A 13 7.48 -2.22 2.19
N LEU A 14 6.74 -1.24 2.71
CA LEU A 14 5.50 -1.51 3.44
C LEU A 14 4.44 -2.19 2.56
N MET A 15 4.32 -1.78 1.29
CA MET A 15 3.42 -2.43 0.33
C MET A 15 3.84 -3.87 0.03
N PHE A 16 5.15 -4.15 -0.08
CA PHE A 16 5.64 -5.52 -0.25
C PHE A 16 5.38 -6.40 0.96
N LEU A 17 5.58 -5.88 2.17
CA LEU A 17 5.25 -6.60 3.40
C LEU A 17 3.75 -6.87 3.51
N ALA A 18 2.91 -5.88 3.17
CA ALA A 18 1.46 -6.07 3.10
C ALA A 18 1.08 -7.16 2.08
N ALA A 19 1.67 -7.12 0.88
CA ALA A 19 1.45 -8.14 -0.14
C ALA A 19 1.90 -9.54 0.31
N ALA A 20 3.04 -9.64 1.00
CA ALA A 20 3.53 -10.90 1.55
C ALA A 20 2.57 -11.48 2.60
N LEU A 21 1.93 -10.64 3.42
CA LEU A 21 0.91 -11.06 4.39
C LEU A 21 -0.43 -11.43 3.75
N HIS A 22 -0.70 -10.99 2.52
CA HIS A 22 -1.86 -11.49 1.78
C HIS A 22 -1.70 -12.96 1.40
N LEU A 23 -0.49 -13.47 1.15
CA LEU A 23 -0.27 -14.89 0.82
C LEU A 23 -0.80 -15.87 1.87
N PRO A 24 -0.42 -15.79 3.18
CA PRO A 24 -0.98 -16.67 4.18
C PRO A 24 -2.49 -16.43 4.40
N LEU A 25 -3.00 -15.20 4.22
CA LEU A 25 -4.44 -14.95 4.26
C LEU A 25 -5.18 -15.66 3.13
N ILE A 26 -4.64 -15.65 1.92
CA ILE A 26 -5.18 -16.36 0.77
C ILE A 26 -5.17 -17.86 1.03
N VAL A 27 -4.09 -18.42 1.57
CA VAL A 27 -4.00 -19.86 1.88
C VAL A 27 -5.01 -20.25 2.97
N LEU A 28 -5.09 -19.47 4.05
CA LEU A 28 -5.94 -19.79 5.22
C LEU A 28 -7.42 -19.49 5.01
N ALA A 29 -7.76 -18.59 4.10
CA ALA A 29 -9.13 -18.15 3.85
C ALA A 29 -9.48 -18.13 2.37
N PHE A 30 -8.91 -19.04 1.56
CA PHE A 30 -9.12 -19.08 0.11
C PHE A 30 -10.61 -19.14 -0.25
N GLU A 31 -11.40 -19.94 0.47
CA GLU A 31 -12.84 -20.06 0.20
C GLU A 31 -13.63 -18.78 0.45
N ARG A 32 -13.16 -17.90 1.35
CA ARG A 32 -13.82 -16.61 1.66
C ARG A 32 -13.26 -15.44 0.87
N LEU A 33 -11.94 -15.39 0.69
CA LEU A 33 -11.22 -14.26 0.11
C LEU A 33 -10.87 -14.48 -1.37
N GLY A 34 -10.69 -15.74 -1.76
CA GLY A 34 -10.54 -16.22 -3.14
C GLY A 34 -9.52 -15.47 -3.99
N VAL A 35 -9.83 -15.45 -5.29
CA VAL A 35 -9.08 -14.73 -6.32
C VAL A 35 -8.95 -13.23 -6.04
N PRO A 36 -9.94 -12.51 -5.49
CA PRO A 36 -9.81 -11.08 -5.20
C PRO A 36 -8.60 -10.72 -4.31
N ALA A 37 -8.36 -11.47 -3.23
CA ALA A 37 -7.21 -11.20 -2.36
C ALA A 37 -5.86 -11.46 -3.05
N ALA A 38 -5.79 -12.47 -3.93
CA ALA A 38 -4.60 -12.74 -4.73
C ALA A 38 -4.30 -11.61 -5.73
N LEU A 39 -5.33 -11.12 -6.43
CA LEU A 39 -5.20 -9.98 -7.33
C LEU A 39 -4.75 -8.72 -6.58
N TRP A 40 -5.25 -8.51 -5.35
CA TRP A 40 -4.79 -7.42 -4.49
C TRP A 40 -3.33 -7.54 -4.07
N GLY A 41 -2.87 -8.72 -3.66
CA GLY A 41 -1.45 -8.95 -3.42
C GLY A 41 -0.59 -8.60 -4.63
N LEU A 42 -1.01 -9.00 -5.84
CA LEU A 42 -0.30 -8.68 -7.08
C LEU A 42 -0.30 -7.18 -7.42
N VAL A 43 -1.41 -6.48 -7.20
CA VAL A 43 -1.50 -5.03 -7.41
C VAL A 43 -0.58 -4.29 -6.45
N LEU A 44 -0.54 -4.69 -5.17
CA LEU A 44 0.39 -4.11 -4.20
C LEU A 44 1.86 -4.35 -4.58
N LEU A 45 2.19 -5.55 -5.08
CA LEU A 45 3.53 -5.86 -5.60
C LEU A 45 3.89 -4.96 -6.80
N ALA A 46 2.99 -4.84 -7.79
CA ALA A 46 3.22 -4.03 -8.98
C ALA A 46 3.41 -2.55 -8.64
N LEU A 47 2.57 -2.01 -7.74
CA LEU A 47 2.67 -0.63 -7.27
C LEU A 47 3.91 -0.39 -6.43
N GLY A 48 4.25 -1.30 -5.50
CA GLY A 48 5.48 -1.25 -4.73
C GLY A 48 6.72 -1.21 -5.63
N TRP A 49 6.73 -2.02 -6.68
CA TRP A 49 7.80 -2.01 -7.68
C TRP A 49 7.85 -0.67 -8.43
N ALA A 50 6.71 -0.19 -8.92
CA ALA A 50 6.62 1.07 -9.65
C ALA A 50 7.05 2.28 -8.78
N LEU A 51 6.77 2.26 -7.47
CA LEU A 51 7.20 3.29 -6.51
C LEU A 51 8.72 3.40 -6.40
N MET A 52 9.46 2.30 -6.57
CA MET A 52 10.93 2.34 -6.60
C MET A 52 11.48 3.22 -7.72
N GLY A 53 10.72 3.37 -8.81
CA GLY A 53 11.01 4.29 -9.91
C GLY A 53 10.90 5.77 -9.54
N GLY A 54 10.39 6.11 -8.36
CA GLY A 54 10.34 7.48 -7.83
C GLY A 54 9.39 8.42 -8.57
N ARG A 55 8.47 7.89 -9.39
CA ARG A 55 7.54 8.70 -10.18
C ARG A 55 6.37 9.18 -9.31
N ARG A 56 6.12 10.49 -9.28
CA ARG A 56 5.06 11.10 -8.46
C ARG A 56 3.65 10.63 -8.84
N LEU A 57 3.39 10.39 -10.13
CA LEU A 57 2.09 9.86 -10.58
C LEU A 57 1.83 8.47 -9.95
N VAL A 58 2.86 7.62 -9.88
CA VAL A 58 2.75 6.30 -9.25
C VAL A 58 2.47 6.44 -7.75
N ALA A 59 3.08 7.42 -7.08
CA ALA A 59 2.77 7.71 -5.68
C ALA A 59 1.30 8.10 -5.46
N TRP A 60 0.72 8.90 -6.36
CA TRP A 60 -0.71 9.21 -6.33
C TRP A 60 -1.60 8.01 -6.58
N VAL A 61 -1.31 7.21 -7.61
CA VAL A 61 -2.07 5.99 -7.91
C VAL A 61 -1.99 5.03 -6.71
N SER A 62 -0.80 4.82 -6.15
CA SER A 62 -0.60 3.96 -4.98
C SER A 62 -1.37 4.46 -3.76
N PHE A 63 -1.40 5.78 -3.55
CA PHE A 63 -2.17 6.40 -2.47
C PHE A 63 -3.67 6.13 -2.62
N LEU A 64 -4.22 6.33 -3.82
CA LEU A 64 -5.65 6.07 -4.07
C LEU A 64 -5.99 4.58 -3.95
N THR A 65 -5.13 3.69 -4.45
CA THR A 65 -5.31 2.24 -4.30
C THR A 65 -5.31 1.82 -2.84
N LEU A 66 -4.34 2.30 -2.05
CA LEU A 66 -4.27 1.98 -0.61
C LEU A 66 -5.46 2.56 0.17
N LEU A 67 -5.97 3.73 -0.21
CA LEU A 67 -7.17 4.29 0.42
C LEU A 67 -8.38 3.37 0.22
N GLY A 68 -8.57 2.85 -1.00
CA GLY A 68 -9.61 1.85 -1.27
C GLY A 68 -9.37 0.53 -0.54
N ALA A 69 -8.12 0.07 -0.50
CA ALA A 69 -7.73 -1.17 0.19
C ALA A 69 -8.06 -1.13 1.69
N ILE A 70 -7.75 -0.01 2.37
CA ILE A 70 -8.02 0.16 3.80
C ILE A 70 -9.52 0.07 4.12
N VAL A 71 -10.39 0.64 3.28
CA VAL A 71 -11.84 0.55 3.49
C VAL A 71 -12.30 -0.90 3.45
N VAL A 72 -11.82 -1.66 2.47
CA VAL A 72 -12.11 -3.09 2.35
C VAL A 72 -11.52 -3.86 3.53
N ALA A 73 -10.22 -3.70 3.81
CA ALA A 73 -9.52 -4.40 4.87
C ALA A 73 -10.12 -4.13 6.27
N ALA A 74 -10.59 -2.90 6.54
CA ALA A 74 -11.26 -2.56 7.78
C ALA A 74 -12.58 -3.34 7.98
N ALA A 75 -13.38 -3.50 6.92
CA ALA A 75 -14.60 -4.30 6.97
C ALA A 75 -14.31 -5.78 7.30
N TRP A 76 -13.22 -6.33 6.77
CA TRP A 76 -12.79 -7.70 7.07
C TRP A 76 -12.19 -7.86 8.47
N ALA A 77 -11.40 -6.89 8.92
CA ALA A 77 -10.74 -6.93 10.23
C ALA A 77 -11.73 -6.94 11.40
N GLY A 78 -12.92 -6.34 11.23
CA GLY A 78 -13.98 -6.33 12.24
C GLY A 78 -14.84 -7.61 12.30
N GLY A 79 -14.74 -8.49 11.30
CA GLY A 79 -15.70 -9.59 11.08
C GLY A 79 -15.29 -10.96 11.63
N GLY A 80 -14.24 -11.10 12.44
CA GLY A 80 -13.79 -12.41 12.93
C GLY A 80 -12.80 -12.38 14.10
N SER A 81 -12.52 -13.56 14.67
CA SER A 81 -11.53 -13.79 15.73
C SER A 81 -10.48 -14.83 15.31
N GLY A 82 -9.33 -14.87 15.99
CA GLY A 82 -8.24 -15.81 15.70
C GLY A 82 -7.18 -15.31 14.71
N LEU A 83 -6.35 -16.24 14.19
CA LEU A 83 -5.15 -15.93 13.39
C LEU A 83 -5.45 -15.10 12.14
N ILE A 84 -6.53 -15.43 11.41
CA ILE A 84 -6.94 -14.71 10.19
C ILE A 84 -7.26 -13.24 10.51
N ALA A 85 -7.98 -12.98 11.60
CA ALA A 85 -8.32 -11.62 12.03
C ALA A 85 -7.08 -10.84 12.49
N SER A 86 -6.09 -11.52 13.10
CA SER A 86 -4.81 -10.91 13.46
C SER A 86 -3.98 -10.55 12.21
N LEU A 87 -3.93 -11.44 11.21
CA LEU A 87 -3.27 -11.17 9.93
C LEU A 87 -3.94 -10.04 9.15
N ALA A 88 -5.28 -10.01 9.10
CA ALA A 88 -6.03 -8.93 8.46
C ALA A 88 -5.76 -7.57 9.14
N ARG A 89 -5.69 -7.54 10.47
CA ARG A 89 -5.28 -6.34 11.22
C ARG A 89 -3.84 -5.93 10.94
N ALA A 90 -2.92 -6.88 10.82
CA ALA A 90 -1.54 -6.60 10.46
C ALA A 90 -1.41 -5.99 9.06
N VAL A 91 -2.13 -6.54 8.07
CA VAL A 91 -2.24 -5.96 6.73
C VAL A 91 -2.78 -4.53 6.79
N LEU A 92 -3.89 -4.32 7.51
CA LEU A 92 -4.50 -3.00 7.68
C LEU A 92 -3.52 -1.97 8.27
N VAL A 93 -2.71 -2.36 9.26
CA VAL A 93 -1.68 -1.49 9.84
C VAL A 93 -0.58 -1.16 8.82
N LEU A 94 -0.07 -2.16 8.08
CA LEU A 94 0.97 -1.93 7.07
C LEU A 94 0.48 -1.02 5.94
N GLU A 95 -0.73 -1.25 5.45
CA GLU A 95 -1.36 -0.40 4.43
C GLU A 95 -1.59 1.03 4.95
N GLY A 96 -2.05 1.17 6.20
CA GLY A 96 -2.20 2.48 6.86
C GLY A 96 -0.88 3.23 7.00
N LEU A 97 0.20 2.54 7.38
CA LEU A 97 1.53 3.13 7.44
C LEU A 97 2.05 3.53 6.05
N ALA A 98 1.85 2.68 5.04
CA ALA A 98 2.23 2.99 3.65
C ALA A 98 1.48 4.22 3.15
N LEU A 99 0.17 4.29 3.40
CA LEU A 99 -0.68 5.43 3.06
C LEU A 99 -0.21 6.71 3.74
N ALA A 100 0.11 6.66 5.04
CA ALA A 100 0.61 7.81 5.79
C ALA A 100 1.96 8.33 5.23
N VAL A 101 2.87 7.42 4.87
CA VAL A 101 4.15 7.79 4.25
C VAL A 101 3.92 8.45 2.88
N LEU A 102 3.03 7.90 2.05
CA LEU A 102 2.67 8.49 0.76
C LEU A 102 2.01 9.86 0.93
N PHE A 103 1.09 10.02 1.89
CA PHE A 103 0.46 11.29 2.22
C PHE A 103 1.50 12.36 2.54
N VAL A 104 2.41 12.06 3.47
CA VAL A 104 3.49 12.98 3.86
C VAL A 104 4.36 13.33 2.65
N THR A 105 4.64 12.38 1.78
CA THR A 105 5.49 12.60 0.60
C THR A 105 4.80 13.44 -0.47
N LEU A 106 3.50 13.21 -0.71
CA LEU A 106 2.73 13.90 -1.75
C LEU A 106 2.37 15.33 -1.36
N TRP A 107 2.07 15.58 -0.09
CA TRP A 107 1.64 16.88 0.42
C TRP A 107 2.79 17.78 0.92
N ARG A 108 3.88 17.22 1.48
CA ARG A 108 4.99 18.05 1.98
C ARG A 108 6.06 18.38 0.94
N ASP A 109 6.15 17.62 -0.15
CA ASP A 109 7.10 17.86 -1.24
C ASP A 109 6.32 18.32 -2.49
N PRO A 110 5.94 19.61 -2.61
CA PRO A 110 5.28 20.12 -3.81
C PRO A 110 6.18 19.95 -5.04
N PRO A 111 5.60 19.79 -6.25
CA PRO A 111 6.39 19.59 -7.44
C PRO A 111 7.34 20.78 -7.61
N PRO A 112 8.59 20.57 -8.05
CA PRO A 112 9.47 21.68 -8.33
C PRO A 112 8.76 22.60 -9.31
N ARG A 113 8.48 23.84 -8.87
CA ARG A 113 7.83 24.86 -9.71
C ARG A 113 8.64 24.89 -10.99
N ALA A 114 8.00 24.54 -12.11
CA ALA A 114 8.62 24.66 -13.42
C ALA A 114 9.21 26.08 -13.46
N ARG A 115 10.54 26.18 -13.49
CA ARG A 115 11.21 27.47 -13.63
C ARG A 115 10.58 28.08 -14.87
N ARG A 116 9.76 29.12 -14.66
CA ARG A 116 9.29 30.00 -15.72
C ARG A 116 10.59 30.53 -16.32
N ARG A 117 11.02 29.92 -17.42
CA ARG A 117 12.07 30.48 -18.26
C ARG A 117 11.41 31.71 -18.88
N GLY A 118 11.78 32.87 -18.33
CA GLY A 118 11.70 34.12 -19.06
C GLY A 118 12.69 34.13 -20.21
#